data_AF-A0A2S6C0L4-F1
#
_entry.id   AF-A0A2S6C0L4-F1
#
_cell.length_a   1.000
_cell.length_b   1.000
_cell.length_c   1.000
_cell.angle_alpha   90.00
_cell.angle_beta   90.00
_cell.angle_gamma   90.00
#
_symmetry.space_group_name_H-M   'P 1'
#
loop_
_entity.id
_entity.type
_entity.pdbx_description
1 polymer ?
#
loop_
_entity_poly.entity_id
_entity_poly.type
_entity_poly.pdbx_seq_one_letter_code
_entity_poly.pdbx_strand_id
1 'polypeptide(L)'
;MGLTRLLLLGSVQSFALATAHVCGAVGIYMTPPYFTSTSPTLTASVYETSSSSPWTLFEKECAAMDARTDPPVVPDTSCLIDPNSADSQFHILSLDLLWLMPTAELAPESLGALTLRLEGKDESNGSAFAPQKASKFFLQHQATAPAGLYDLILTGPGPERRYVAKAADGALVLTSASTRAIAQDVDGRSIVTSIFTVDCDGRIGVMDRGVHYNWNASPHDSRLEFTPAAHSSNSTMMAFDLDKFEDSRPHAELRRSIVKRDTTRCGPGQHAITKPNARPITVNGCGSVKNHAKVPELGFHVCCNAHDTCYDDCNEQSCDHCNDAFFTCMKHKCKQLNFLKVIPCFAAAVLYYKAVQGSFGCPYFKRYSDERCFCVND
;
A
#
# COMPACT_ATOMS: atom_id res chain seq x y z
N MET A 1 -46.61 -44.37 38.04
CA MET A 1 -45.38 -43.75 38.58
C MET A 1 -45.03 -42.60 37.66
N GLY A 2 -45.31 -41.37 38.10
CA GLY A 2 -45.21 -40.16 37.29
C GLY A 2 -43.80 -39.58 37.30
N LEU A 3 -43.36 -39.07 36.15
CA LEU A 3 -42.18 -38.21 36.05
C LEU A 3 -42.64 -36.79 35.73
N THR A 4 -42.38 -35.89 36.67
CA THR A 4 -42.74 -34.47 36.65
C THR A 4 -41.64 -33.68 35.92
N ARG A 5 -42.07 -32.81 34.99
CA ARG A 5 -41.26 -31.75 34.36
C ARG A 5 -40.86 -30.70 35.41
N LEU A 6 -39.63 -30.21 35.36
CA LEU A 6 -39.25 -28.93 35.97
C LEU A 6 -38.51 -28.07 34.92
N LEU A 7 -39.17 -26.98 34.52
CA LEU A 7 -38.64 -25.88 33.70
C LEU A 7 -38.06 -24.83 34.66
N LEU A 8 -36.84 -24.38 34.41
CA LEU A 8 -36.24 -23.20 35.05
C LEU A 8 -35.95 -22.15 33.98
N LEU A 9 -36.72 -21.07 34.01
CA LEU A 9 -36.54 -19.84 33.24
C LEU A 9 -35.56 -18.94 34.01
N GLY A 10 -34.43 -18.57 33.40
CA GLY A 10 -33.52 -17.54 33.89
C GLY A 10 -33.56 -16.33 32.97
N SER A 11 -33.99 -15.19 33.49
CA SER A 11 -33.98 -13.88 32.80
C SER A 11 -32.59 -13.25 32.87
N VAL A 12 -32.07 -12.79 31.73
CA VAL A 12 -30.86 -11.95 31.68
C VAL A 12 -31.29 -10.49 31.46
N GLN A 13 -31.01 -9.62 32.43
CA GLN A 13 -31.13 -8.16 32.29
C GLN A 13 -29.82 -7.61 31.71
N SER A 14 -29.92 -6.86 30.60
CA SER A 14 -28.80 -6.12 30.00
C SER A 14 -28.66 -4.74 30.63
N PHE A 15 -27.49 -4.42 31.18
CA PHE A 15 -27.09 -3.05 31.54
C PHE A 15 -26.32 -2.43 30.36
N ALA A 16 -26.77 -1.27 29.90
CA ALA A 16 -26.02 -0.45 28.95
C ALA A 16 -25.04 0.45 29.70
N LEU A 17 -23.73 0.25 29.51
CA LEU A 17 -22.69 1.21 29.91
C LEU A 17 -22.52 2.23 28.77
N ALA A 18 -22.80 3.50 29.06
CA ALA A 18 -22.41 4.62 28.20
C ALA A 18 -20.93 4.95 28.47
N THR A 19 -20.05 4.67 27.51
CA THR A 19 -18.66 5.12 27.51
C THR A 19 -18.58 6.56 27.01
N ALA A 20 -18.27 7.51 27.90
CA ALA A 20 -17.81 8.84 27.52
C ALA A 20 -16.36 8.75 27.05
N HIS A 21 -16.06 9.27 25.86
CA HIS A 21 -14.69 9.41 25.35
C HIS A 21 -14.03 10.64 26.00
N VAL A 22 -13.06 10.39 26.86
CA VAL A 22 -12.12 11.40 27.34
C VAL A 22 -10.86 11.28 26.48
N CYS A 23 -10.61 12.25 25.60
CA CYS A 23 -9.33 12.39 24.91
C CYS A 23 -8.33 13.00 25.90
N GLY A 24 -7.51 12.15 26.53
CA GLY A 24 -6.35 12.58 27.32
C GLY A 24 -5.07 12.06 26.69
N ALA A 25 -4.22 12.97 26.18
CA ALA A 25 -2.83 12.65 25.87
C ALA A 25 -1.99 12.92 27.12
N VAL A 26 -1.40 11.87 27.69
CA VAL A 26 -0.41 12.00 28.77
C VAL A 26 0.97 12.12 28.13
N GLY A 27 1.49 13.34 28.05
CA GLY A 27 2.88 13.58 27.65
C GLY A 27 3.81 13.49 28.86
N ILE A 28 4.65 12.44 28.91
CA ILE A 28 5.76 12.37 29.85
C ILE A 28 6.99 12.97 29.18
N TYR A 29 7.41 14.16 29.60
CA TYR A 29 8.68 14.74 29.18
C TYR A 29 9.80 14.11 30.01
N MET A 30 10.62 13.26 29.39
CA MET A 30 11.93 12.87 29.93
C MET A 30 13.00 13.76 29.29
N THR A 31 13.66 14.58 30.09
CA THR A 31 14.89 15.27 29.68
C THR A 31 16.00 14.23 29.50
N PRO A 32 16.76 14.24 28.38
CA PRO A 32 17.83 13.28 28.16
C PRO A 32 19.00 13.55 29.11
N PRO A 33 19.52 12.56 29.85
CA PRO A 33 20.81 12.68 30.50
C PRO A 33 21.94 12.51 29.45
N TYR A 34 22.95 13.35 29.55
CA TYR A 34 24.24 13.15 28.90
C TYR A 34 24.81 11.79 29.31
N PHE A 35 24.97 10.87 28.36
CA PHE A 35 25.68 9.62 28.59
C PHE A 35 27.14 9.77 28.12
N THR A 36 28.06 9.65 29.07
CA THR A 36 29.43 9.22 28.81
C THR A 36 29.52 7.71 29.03
N SER A 37 30.32 7.08 28.18
CA SER A 37 30.57 5.65 28.09
C SER A 37 31.11 5.08 29.42
N THR A 38 30.39 4.12 29.99
CA THR A 38 30.92 2.86 30.56
C THR A 38 29.73 2.03 31.07
N SER A 39 29.70 0.74 30.72
CA SER A 39 28.66 -0.20 31.19
C SER A 39 28.73 -0.40 32.71
N PRO A 40 27.58 -0.46 33.39
CA PRO A 40 27.37 -1.62 34.25
C PRO A 40 25.94 -2.16 34.26
N THR A 41 25.88 -3.42 34.71
CA THR A 41 24.75 -4.32 34.94
C THR A 41 23.59 -3.68 35.72
N LEU A 42 22.38 -3.75 35.17
CA LEU A 42 21.14 -3.31 35.82
C LEU A 42 20.66 -4.36 36.85
N THR A 43 20.69 -3.99 38.12
CA THR A 43 19.87 -4.60 39.18
C THR A 43 18.77 -3.61 39.53
N ALA A 44 17.50 -4.01 39.40
CA ALA A 44 16.37 -3.17 39.74
C ALA A 44 16.10 -3.23 41.25
N SER A 45 16.28 -2.11 41.93
CA SER A 45 15.78 -1.88 43.29
C SER A 45 14.70 -0.80 43.25
N VAL A 46 13.49 -1.15 43.70
CA VAL A 46 12.36 -0.24 43.86
C VAL A 46 12.60 0.60 45.12
N TYR A 47 12.64 1.93 44.97
CA TYR A 47 12.56 2.86 46.09
C TYR A 47 11.20 3.57 46.04
N GLU A 48 10.41 3.44 47.10
CA GLU A 48 9.26 4.31 47.37
C GLU A 48 9.79 5.66 47.88
N THR A 49 9.45 6.75 47.20
CA THR A 49 9.62 8.10 47.73
C THR A 49 8.25 8.73 47.97
N SER A 50 7.89 8.82 49.24
CA SER A 50 6.80 9.65 49.73
C SER A 50 7.25 11.11 49.75
N SER A 51 6.67 11.97 48.92
CA SER A 51 6.74 13.41 49.14
C SER A 51 5.48 14.08 48.59
N SER A 52 4.66 14.58 49.51
CA SER A 52 3.47 15.37 49.29
C SER A 52 3.83 16.77 48.78
N SER A 53 3.47 17.09 47.54
CA SER A 53 3.33 18.46 47.05
C SER A 53 1.97 18.64 46.36
N PRO A 54 1.25 19.75 46.60
CA PRO A 54 -0.03 20.00 45.96
C PRO A 54 0.20 20.47 44.51
N TRP A 55 -0.25 19.68 43.54
CA TRP A 55 -0.34 20.12 42.15
C TRP A 55 -1.63 20.91 41.94
N THR A 56 -1.52 22.16 41.50
CA THR A 56 -2.66 22.96 41.05
C THR A 56 -2.91 22.67 39.57
N LEU A 57 -4.05 22.05 39.26
CA LEU A 57 -4.51 21.83 37.90
C LEU A 57 -5.00 23.16 37.32
N PHE A 58 -4.30 23.69 36.30
CA PHE A 58 -4.82 24.82 35.51
C PHE A 58 -5.56 24.24 34.29
N GLU A 59 -6.89 24.22 34.36
CA GLU A 59 -7.73 24.07 33.17
C GLU A 59 -7.61 25.35 32.34
N LYS A 60 -6.90 25.26 31.22
CA LYS A 60 -6.93 26.29 30.19
C LYS A 60 -8.07 25.96 29.24
N GLU A 61 -9.14 26.73 29.30
CA GLU A 61 -10.25 26.65 28.34
C GLU A 61 -9.69 26.82 26.92
N CYS A 62 -9.87 25.79 26.08
CA CYS A 62 -9.58 25.91 24.66
C CYS A 62 -10.57 26.92 24.07
N ALA A 63 -10.05 28.03 23.53
CA ALA A 63 -10.85 28.96 22.76
C ALA A 63 -11.60 28.18 21.66
N ALA A 64 -12.92 28.30 21.65
CA ALA A 64 -13.77 27.72 20.63
C ALA A 64 -13.30 28.24 19.26
N MET A 65 -12.72 27.35 18.45
CA MET A 65 -12.50 27.65 17.04
C MET A 65 -13.86 27.75 16.36
N ASP A 66 -14.10 28.91 15.76
CA ASP A 66 -15.31 29.27 15.07
C ASP A 66 -15.58 28.29 13.92
N ALA A 67 -16.59 27.43 14.11
CA ALA A 67 -16.96 26.38 13.18
C ALA A 67 -17.82 26.94 12.04
N ARG A 68 -17.28 27.88 11.25
CA ARG A 68 -17.94 28.41 10.04
C ARG A 68 -16.96 28.79 8.94
N THR A 69 -16.22 27.81 8.46
CA THR A 69 -15.89 27.73 7.03
C THR A 69 -15.96 26.26 6.68
N ASP A 70 -16.86 25.89 5.77
CA ASP A 70 -16.86 24.53 5.22
C ASP A 70 -15.42 24.20 4.78
N PRO A 71 -14.86 23.06 5.22
CA PRO A 71 -13.58 22.63 4.70
C PRO A 71 -13.67 22.59 3.17
N PRO A 72 -12.64 23.02 2.43
CA PRO A 72 -12.66 22.92 0.98
C PRO A 72 -13.04 21.49 0.62
N VAL A 73 -14.10 21.33 -0.18
CA VAL A 73 -14.53 20.04 -0.72
C VAL A 73 -13.31 19.47 -1.44
N VAL A 74 -12.65 18.52 -0.78
CA VAL A 74 -11.52 17.81 -1.36
C VAL A 74 -12.12 16.94 -2.45
N PRO A 75 -11.63 16.99 -3.70
CA PRO A 75 -12.15 16.14 -4.75
C PRO A 75 -12.08 14.69 -4.29
N ASP A 76 -13.20 13.99 -4.51
CA ASP A 76 -13.37 12.57 -4.28
C ASP A 76 -12.13 11.84 -4.84
N THR A 77 -11.34 11.23 -3.96
CA THR A 77 -10.09 10.61 -4.39
C THR A 77 -10.44 9.40 -5.23
N SER A 78 -10.33 9.56 -6.56
CA SER A 78 -10.48 8.49 -7.55
C SER A 78 -9.68 7.27 -7.09
N CYS A 79 -10.34 6.11 -7.04
CA CYS A 79 -9.73 4.84 -6.66
C CYS A 79 -8.56 4.51 -7.60
N LEU A 80 -7.55 3.77 -7.11
CA LEU A 80 -6.34 3.47 -7.91
C LEU A 80 -6.69 2.81 -9.25
N ILE A 81 -7.71 1.96 -9.21
CA ILE A 81 -8.29 1.25 -10.35
C ILE A 81 -9.78 1.52 -10.34
N ASP A 82 -10.34 1.78 -11.52
CA ASP A 82 -11.78 1.78 -11.71
C ASP A 82 -12.22 0.36 -12.10
N PRO A 83 -12.86 -0.40 -11.20
CA PRO A 83 -13.26 -1.77 -11.50
C PRO A 83 -14.40 -1.88 -12.53
N ASN A 84 -15.01 -0.75 -12.91
CA ASN A 84 -16.11 -0.71 -13.86
C ASN A 84 -15.66 -0.29 -15.26
N SER A 85 -14.36 -0.05 -15.46
CA SER A 85 -13.79 0.34 -16.75
C SER A 85 -12.80 -0.69 -17.27
N ALA A 86 -13.07 -1.24 -18.46
CA ALA A 86 -12.13 -2.12 -19.15
C ALA A 86 -10.87 -1.38 -19.65
N ASP A 87 -10.92 -0.04 -19.71
CA ASP A 87 -9.77 0.80 -20.03
C ASP A 87 -8.83 0.96 -18.82
N SER A 88 -9.32 0.68 -17.60
CA SER A 88 -8.52 0.67 -16.38
C SER A 88 -7.73 -0.64 -16.25
N GLN A 89 -6.75 -0.83 -17.13
CA GLN A 89 -5.87 -2.00 -17.12
C GLN A 89 -4.77 -1.86 -16.05
N PHE A 90 -4.36 -3.00 -15.49
CA PHE A 90 -3.35 -3.04 -14.45
C PHE A 90 -2.56 -4.35 -14.46
N HIS A 91 -1.41 -4.34 -13.82
CA HIS A 91 -0.63 -5.52 -13.51
C HIS A 91 -0.96 -5.99 -12.10
N ILE A 92 -0.82 -7.29 -11.84
CA ILE A 92 -1.00 -7.84 -10.49
C ILE A 92 0.33 -8.28 -9.92
N LEU A 93 0.58 -7.86 -8.68
CA LEU A 93 1.80 -8.08 -7.94
C LEU A 93 1.49 -8.71 -6.58
N SER A 94 2.25 -9.72 -6.18
CA SER A 94 2.20 -10.24 -4.81
C SER A 94 2.89 -9.29 -3.83
N LEU A 95 2.70 -9.51 -2.53
CA LEU A 95 3.40 -8.75 -1.49
C LEU A 95 4.92 -8.98 -1.49
N ASP A 96 5.36 -10.15 -1.98
CA ASP A 96 6.76 -10.47 -2.26
C ASP A 96 7.25 -9.89 -3.61
N LEU A 97 6.43 -9.06 -4.24
CA LEU A 97 6.71 -8.37 -5.50
C LEU A 97 6.89 -9.30 -6.69
N LEU A 98 6.18 -10.43 -6.70
CA LEU A 98 6.17 -11.33 -7.86
C LEU A 98 4.99 -11.00 -8.77
N TRP A 99 5.23 -10.95 -10.07
CA TRP A 99 4.18 -10.67 -11.05
C TRP A 99 3.31 -11.91 -11.26
N LEU A 100 2.00 -11.68 -11.33
CA LEU A 100 1.07 -12.71 -11.80
C LEU A 100 1.18 -12.86 -13.31
N MET A 101 1.55 -14.05 -13.77
CA MET A 101 1.78 -14.34 -15.19
C MET A 101 1.16 -15.68 -15.59
N PRO A 102 0.69 -15.84 -16.84
CA PRO A 102 0.37 -17.16 -17.38
C PRO A 102 1.63 -18.01 -17.48
N THR A 103 1.51 -19.30 -17.22
CA THR A 103 2.58 -20.26 -17.56
C THR A 103 2.72 -20.31 -19.09
N ALA A 104 3.96 -20.27 -19.60
CA ALA A 104 4.27 -20.18 -21.03
C ALA A 104 3.67 -21.30 -21.90
N GLU A 105 3.23 -22.42 -21.30
CA GLU A 105 2.40 -23.44 -21.94
C GLU A 105 0.94 -22.98 -22.04
N LEU A 106 0.69 -21.94 -22.84
CA LEU A 106 -0.66 -21.66 -23.34
C LEU A 106 -0.91 -22.56 -24.54
N ALA A 107 -1.13 -23.86 -24.31
CA ALA A 107 -1.84 -24.66 -25.28
C ALA A 107 -3.28 -24.11 -25.34
N PRO A 108 -3.81 -23.74 -26.53
CA PRO A 108 -5.10 -23.05 -26.64
C PRO A 108 -6.28 -23.83 -26.03
N GLU A 109 -6.12 -25.15 -25.87
CA GLU A 109 -7.16 -26.10 -25.45
C GLU A 109 -7.07 -26.58 -23.99
N SER A 110 -6.03 -26.21 -23.23
CA SER A 110 -5.95 -26.56 -21.80
C SER A 110 -6.27 -25.35 -20.93
N LEU A 111 -6.96 -25.57 -19.80
CA LEU A 111 -7.05 -24.59 -18.71
C LEU A 111 -5.62 -24.18 -18.29
N GLY A 112 -5.14 -23.04 -18.80
CA GLY A 112 -3.78 -22.57 -18.55
C GLY A 112 -3.59 -22.23 -17.07
N ALA A 113 -2.40 -22.45 -16.52
CA ALA A 113 -2.11 -22.09 -15.14
C ALA A 113 -1.63 -20.64 -15.03
N LEU A 114 -1.89 -20.01 -13.89
CA LEU A 114 -1.25 -18.77 -13.47
C LEU A 114 -0.19 -19.06 -12.42
N THR A 115 0.89 -18.30 -12.48
CA THR A 115 2.04 -18.47 -11.61
C THR A 115 2.59 -17.11 -11.20
N LEU A 116 3.29 -17.08 -10.05
CA LEU A 116 4.06 -15.92 -9.65
C LEU A 116 5.49 -16.03 -10.16
N ARG A 117 5.89 -15.06 -10.96
CA ARG A 117 7.24 -15.02 -11.51
C ARG A 117 7.91 -13.68 -11.27
N LEU A 118 9.22 -13.76 -11.15
CA LEU A 118 10.08 -12.60 -11.31
C LEU A 118 10.14 -12.28 -12.79
N GLU A 119 10.04 -10.99 -13.10
CA GLU A 119 10.30 -10.52 -14.44
C GLU A 119 11.78 -10.80 -14.78
N GLY A 120 12.03 -11.63 -15.79
CA GLY A 120 13.35 -11.78 -16.39
C GLY A 120 14.23 -12.96 -15.92
N LYS A 121 13.69 -14.09 -15.47
CA LYS A 121 14.48 -15.33 -15.34
C LYS A 121 14.01 -16.39 -16.32
N ASP A 122 14.59 -16.39 -17.52
CA ASP A 122 14.60 -17.58 -18.37
C ASP A 122 15.85 -18.38 -17.99
N GLU A 123 15.67 -19.48 -17.26
CA GLU A 123 16.80 -20.30 -16.77
C GLU A 123 17.48 -21.11 -17.88
N SER A 124 16.94 -21.07 -19.11
CA SER A 124 17.26 -22.01 -20.17
C SER A 124 18.45 -21.64 -21.05
N ASN A 125 18.90 -20.38 -21.07
CA ASN A 125 20.04 -19.97 -21.90
C ASN A 125 20.63 -18.67 -21.38
N GLY A 126 21.93 -18.65 -21.07
CA GLY A 126 22.69 -17.48 -20.57
C GLY A 126 22.83 -16.30 -21.54
N SER A 127 21.80 -16.01 -22.33
CA SER A 127 21.67 -14.88 -23.23
C SER A 127 21.03 -13.69 -22.50
N ALA A 128 21.39 -12.48 -22.94
CA ALA A 128 20.97 -11.22 -22.34
C ALA A 128 19.44 -11.11 -22.19
N PHE A 129 19.04 -10.76 -20.97
CA PHE A 129 17.69 -10.46 -20.48
C PHE A 129 16.74 -9.87 -21.54
N ALA A 130 15.81 -10.67 -22.06
CA ALA A 130 14.59 -10.13 -22.64
C ALA A 130 13.59 -9.92 -21.49
N PRO A 131 13.23 -8.68 -21.12
CA PRO A 131 12.21 -8.45 -20.11
C PRO A 131 10.89 -9.05 -20.61
N GLN A 132 10.40 -10.10 -19.93
CA GLN A 132 9.06 -10.60 -20.21
C GLN A 132 8.07 -9.54 -19.74
N LYS A 133 7.40 -8.88 -20.70
CA LYS A 133 6.41 -7.85 -20.40
C LYS A 133 5.36 -8.40 -19.42
N ALA A 134 5.26 -7.78 -18.25
CA ALA A 134 4.28 -8.15 -17.24
C ALA A 134 2.86 -8.22 -17.84
N SER A 135 2.09 -9.22 -17.42
CA SER A 135 0.72 -9.41 -17.88
C SER A 135 -0.20 -8.29 -17.39
N LYS A 136 -1.10 -7.85 -18.27
CA LYS A 136 -2.12 -6.85 -17.95
C LYS A 136 -3.45 -7.53 -17.70
N PHE A 137 -4.23 -6.96 -16.81
CA PHE A 137 -5.53 -7.43 -16.43
C PHE A 137 -6.51 -6.25 -16.36
N PHE A 138 -7.80 -6.55 -16.40
CA PHE A 138 -8.85 -5.60 -16.03
C PHE A 138 -9.97 -6.34 -15.29
N LEU A 139 -10.85 -5.58 -14.64
CA LEU A 139 -12.01 -6.12 -13.94
C LEU A 139 -13.27 -5.92 -14.77
N GLN A 140 -14.18 -6.89 -14.68
CA GLN A 140 -15.50 -6.79 -15.29
C GLN A 140 -16.56 -7.29 -14.31
N HIS A 141 -17.53 -6.43 -14.00
CA HIS A 141 -18.72 -6.85 -13.26
C HIS A 141 -19.70 -7.58 -14.18
N GLN A 142 -20.11 -8.78 -13.81
CA GLN A 142 -21.15 -9.53 -14.54
C GLN A 142 -22.53 -9.21 -13.98
N ALA A 143 -23.54 -9.08 -14.84
CA ALA A 143 -24.89 -8.70 -14.42
C ALA A 143 -25.52 -9.63 -13.36
N THR A 144 -25.08 -10.89 -13.28
CA THR A 144 -25.55 -11.88 -12.31
C THR A 144 -24.56 -12.14 -11.17
N ALA A 145 -23.43 -11.43 -11.12
CA ALA A 145 -22.51 -11.53 -9.99
C ALA A 145 -23.06 -10.71 -8.80
N PRO A 146 -22.81 -11.16 -7.56
CA PRO A 146 -23.02 -10.32 -6.38
C PRO A 146 -22.28 -8.98 -6.50
N ALA A 147 -22.85 -7.92 -5.94
CA ALA A 147 -22.23 -6.61 -5.93
C ALA A 147 -20.84 -6.66 -5.28
N GLY A 148 -19.87 -6.01 -5.91
CA GLY A 148 -18.47 -5.99 -5.47
C GLY A 148 -17.64 -7.22 -5.86
N LEU A 149 -18.24 -8.18 -6.59
CA LEU A 149 -17.52 -9.29 -7.21
C LEU A 149 -17.36 -9.08 -8.70
N TYR A 150 -16.14 -9.34 -9.16
CA TYR A 150 -15.71 -9.09 -10.53
C TYR A 150 -15.09 -10.35 -11.11
N ASP A 151 -15.19 -10.50 -12.42
CA ASP A 151 -14.25 -11.31 -13.17
C ASP A 151 -12.92 -10.56 -13.27
N LEU A 152 -11.83 -11.30 -13.13
CA LEU A 152 -10.49 -10.81 -13.46
C LEU A 152 -10.10 -11.36 -14.83
N ILE A 153 -9.75 -10.49 -15.76
CA ILE A 153 -9.57 -10.86 -17.17
C ILE A 153 -8.16 -10.49 -17.60
N LEU A 154 -7.43 -11.45 -18.16
CA LEU A 154 -6.10 -11.26 -18.74
C LEU A 154 -6.21 -10.60 -20.12
N THR A 155 -5.44 -9.52 -20.31
CA THR A 155 -5.27 -8.82 -21.59
C THR A 155 -4.06 -9.42 -22.32
N GLY A 156 -4.29 -10.02 -23.49
CA GLY A 156 -3.25 -10.58 -24.36
C GLY A 156 -3.21 -9.91 -25.74
N PRO A 157 -2.17 -10.16 -26.55
CA PRO A 157 -2.09 -9.66 -27.93
C PRO A 157 -3.12 -10.30 -28.88
N GLY A 158 -3.77 -11.38 -28.46
CA GLY A 158 -4.83 -12.05 -29.20
C GLY A 158 -6.22 -11.46 -28.91
N PRO A 159 -7.21 -11.72 -29.78
CA PRO A 159 -8.59 -11.28 -29.57
C PRO A 159 -9.31 -12.03 -28.43
N GLU A 160 -8.71 -13.13 -27.95
CA GLU A 160 -9.33 -13.99 -26.95
C GLU A 160 -9.16 -13.43 -25.55
N ARG A 161 -10.30 -13.18 -24.89
CA ARG A 161 -10.33 -12.91 -23.46
C ARG A 161 -10.07 -14.21 -22.70
N ARG A 162 -9.19 -14.16 -21.71
CA ARG A 162 -8.95 -15.26 -20.79
C ARG A 162 -9.34 -14.81 -19.39
N TYR A 163 -10.31 -15.51 -18.80
CA TYR A 163 -10.83 -15.22 -17.47
C TYR A 163 -10.03 -16.00 -16.44
N VAL A 164 -9.65 -15.35 -15.35
CA VAL A 164 -9.06 -16.01 -14.19
C VAL A 164 -10.17 -16.71 -13.42
N ALA A 165 -9.95 -17.98 -13.11
CA ALA A 165 -10.88 -18.79 -12.33
C ALA A 165 -10.15 -19.48 -11.17
N LYS A 166 -10.90 -19.72 -10.09
CA LYS A 166 -10.51 -20.65 -9.03
C LYS A 166 -11.09 -22.02 -9.33
N ALA A 167 -10.25 -23.04 -9.34
CA ALA A 167 -10.67 -24.43 -9.41
C ALA A 167 -11.11 -24.98 -8.03
N ALA A 168 -11.83 -26.10 -8.02
CA ALA A 168 -12.29 -26.76 -6.79
C ALA A 168 -11.17 -27.16 -5.83
N ASP A 169 -9.98 -27.47 -6.35
CA ASP A 169 -8.76 -27.78 -5.59
C ASP A 169 -8.00 -26.52 -5.13
N GLY A 170 -8.54 -25.31 -5.39
CA GLY A 170 -7.96 -24.04 -4.99
C GLY A 170 -6.96 -23.45 -5.98
N ALA A 171 -6.59 -24.15 -7.05
CA ALA A 171 -5.65 -23.62 -8.03
C ALA A 171 -6.26 -22.46 -8.84
N LEU A 172 -5.39 -21.59 -9.35
CA LEU A 172 -5.76 -20.56 -10.32
C LEU A 172 -5.55 -21.05 -11.75
N VAL A 173 -6.59 -20.93 -12.55
CA VAL A 173 -6.58 -21.32 -13.96
C VAL A 173 -7.15 -20.22 -14.85
N LEU A 174 -6.84 -20.31 -16.14
CA LEU A 174 -7.41 -19.48 -17.19
C LEU A 174 -8.46 -20.27 -17.97
N THR A 175 -9.61 -19.64 -18.22
CA THR A 175 -10.68 -20.17 -19.06
C THR A 175 -11.08 -19.16 -20.15
N SER A 176 -11.70 -19.62 -21.24
CA SER A 176 -12.13 -18.76 -22.35
C SER A 176 -13.42 -17.99 -22.09
N ALA A 177 -14.18 -18.37 -21.06
CA ALA A 177 -15.47 -17.75 -20.73
C ALA A 177 -15.68 -17.61 -19.22
N SER A 178 -16.40 -16.54 -18.83
CA SER A 178 -16.85 -16.35 -17.45
C SER A 178 -17.84 -17.44 -17.05
N THR A 179 -17.62 -18.07 -15.90
CA THR A 179 -18.60 -18.95 -15.27
C THR A 179 -19.56 -18.19 -14.35
N ARG A 180 -19.36 -16.86 -14.23
CA ARG A 180 -20.04 -15.97 -13.30
C ARG A 180 -19.74 -16.38 -11.84
N ALA A 181 -20.68 -16.13 -10.93
CA ALA A 181 -20.58 -16.51 -9.53
C ALA A 181 -21.01 -17.97 -9.24
N ILE A 182 -21.16 -18.80 -10.28
CA ILE A 182 -21.58 -20.20 -10.17
C ILE A 182 -20.45 -21.09 -10.69
N ALA A 183 -20.11 -22.13 -9.93
CA ALA A 183 -19.14 -23.10 -10.38
C ALA A 183 -19.66 -23.88 -11.60
N GLN A 184 -18.83 -24.02 -12.62
CA GLN A 184 -19.15 -24.80 -13.83
C GLN A 184 -18.05 -25.82 -14.08
N ASP A 185 -18.43 -26.96 -14.67
CA ASP A 185 -17.47 -27.95 -15.14
C ASP A 185 -16.94 -27.53 -16.51
N VAL A 186 -15.63 -27.32 -16.60
CA VAL A 186 -14.92 -26.99 -17.84
C VAL A 186 -13.74 -27.96 -17.93
N ASP A 187 -13.69 -28.74 -19.01
CA ASP A 187 -12.67 -29.78 -19.24
C ASP A 187 -12.52 -30.77 -18.07
N GLY A 188 -13.64 -31.16 -17.44
CA GLY A 188 -13.65 -32.10 -16.31
C GLY A 188 -13.20 -31.50 -14.98
N ARG A 189 -13.09 -30.16 -14.91
CA ARG A 189 -12.70 -29.43 -13.71
C ARG A 189 -13.75 -28.39 -13.35
N SER A 190 -14.22 -28.45 -12.10
CA SER A 190 -15.14 -27.44 -11.57
C SER A 190 -14.38 -26.15 -11.24
N ILE A 191 -14.75 -25.04 -11.89
CA ILE A 191 -14.10 -23.73 -11.79
C ILE A 191 -15.11 -22.60 -11.57
N VAL A 192 -14.68 -21.48 -10.97
CA VAL A 192 -15.50 -20.27 -10.75
C VAL A 192 -14.71 -18.98 -11.01
N THR A 193 -15.27 -17.98 -11.72
CA THR A 193 -14.55 -16.74 -12.14
C THR A 193 -14.94 -15.47 -11.38
N SER A 194 -16.22 -15.17 -11.17
CA SER A 194 -16.66 -13.89 -10.58
C SER A 194 -16.55 -13.92 -9.05
N ILE A 195 -15.32 -13.94 -8.57
CA ILE A 195 -14.95 -14.10 -7.15
C ILE A 195 -13.95 -13.04 -6.68
N PHE A 196 -13.49 -12.16 -7.56
CA PHE A 196 -12.48 -11.18 -7.22
C PHE A 196 -13.11 -9.93 -6.64
N THR A 197 -12.57 -9.45 -5.52
CA THR A 197 -12.91 -8.15 -4.94
C THR A 197 -11.77 -7.19 -5.19
N VAL A 198 -12.07 -5.91 -5.35
CA VAL A 198 -11.06 -4.85 -5.31
C VAL A 198 -11.50 -3.72 -4.41
N ASP A 199 -10.57 -3.17 -3.64
CA ASP A 199 -10.78 -1.94 -2.89
C ASP A 199 -10.20 -0.72 -3.62
N CYS A 200 -10.46 0.47 -3.10
CA CYS A 200 -9.97 1.70 -3.74
C CYS A 200 -8.45 1.87 -3.70
N ASP A 201 -7.75 1.00 -2.97
CA ASP A 201 -6.29 0.99 -2.85
C ASP A 201 -5.67 0.00 -3.84
N GLY A 202 -6.50 -0.66 -4.66
CA GLY A 202 -6.07 -1.64 -5.65
C GLY A 202 -5.75 -3.00 -5.05
N ARG A 203 -6.18 -3.31 -3.82
CA ARG A 203 -6.00 -4.66 -3.26
C ARG A 203 -6.99 -5.61 -3.87
N ILE A 204 -6.48 -6.67 -4.50
CA ILE A 204 -7.28 -7.74 -5.08
C ILE A 204 -7.43 -8.86 -4.07
N GLY A 205 -8.66 -9.04 -3.59
CA GLY A 205 -9.07 -10.15 -2.72
C GLY A 205 -9.85 -11.21 -3.50
N VAL A 206 -10.12 -12.34 -2.84
CA VAL A 206 -10.95 -13.41 -3.39
C VAL A 206 -12.02 -13.82 -2.39
N MET A 207 -13.26 -13.88 -2.86
CA MET A 207 -14.43 -14.28 -2.11
C MET A 207 -15.33 -15.20 -2.95
N ASP A 208 -15.57 -16.41 -2.47
CA ASP A 208 -16.45 -17.40 -3.10
C ASP A 208 -17.47 -17.87 -2.05
N ARG A 209 -18.77 -17.66 -2.33
CA ARG A 209 -19.91 -17.99 -1.44
C ARG A 209 -19.75 -17.43 -0.02
N GLY A 210 -19.26 -16.20 0.10
CA GLY A 210 -19.06 -15.50 1.38
C GLY A 210 -17.83 -15.95 2.16
N VAL A 211 -17.03 -16.89 1.63
CA VAL A 211 -15.76 -17.30 2.22
C VAL A 211 -14.64 -16.50 1.57
N HIS A 212 -13.81 -15.86 2.39
CA HIS A 212 -12.60 -15.19 1.92
C HIS A 212 -11.45 -16.18 1.76
N TYR A 213 -10.60 -15.91 0.77
CA TYR A 213 -9.44 -16.73 0.48
C TYR A 213 -8.17 -15.89 0.51
N ASN A 214 -7.11 -16.51 1.01
CA ASN A 214 -5.76 -15.97 0.91
C ASN A 214 -5.11 -16.39 -0.40
N TRP A 215 -4.36 -15.46 -1.00
CA TRP A 215 -3.44 -15.78 -2.08
C TRP A 215 -2.18 -16.43 -1.51
N ASN A 216 -2.09 -17.76 -1.57
CA ASN A 216 -0.88 -18.46 -1.19
C ASN A 216 -0.07 -18.79 -2.43
N ALA A 217 1.17 -18.31 -2.46
CA ALA A 217 2.16 -18.73 -3.42
C ALA A 217 3.12 -19.71 -2.76
N SER A 218 3.22 -20.92 -3.30
CA SER A 218 4.26 -21.85 -2.85
C SER A 218 5.64 -21.26 -3.20
N PRO A 219 6.55 -21.08 -2.22
CA PRO A 219 7.88 -20.54 -2.47
C PRO A 219 8.75 -21.41 -3.38
N HIS A 220 8.35 -22.67 -3.60
CA HIS A 220 9.14 -23.66 -4.34
C HIS A 220 8.64 -23.95 -5.75
N ASP A 221 7.33 -23.82 -6.00
CA ASP A 221 6.71 -24.21 -7.28
C ASP A 221 6.08 -23.02 -8.02
N SER A 222 6.11 -21.82 -7.42
CA SER A 222 5.41 -20.63 -7.93
C SER A 222 3.91 -20.85 -8.24
N ARG A 223 3.34 -21.95 -7.73
CA ARG A 223 1.94 -22.33 -7.87
C ARG A 223 1.12 -21.47 -6.92
N LEU A 224 0.06 -20.89 -7.46
CA LEU A 224 -0.89 -20.08 -6.73
C LEU A 224 -2.09 -20.92 -6.32
N GLU A 225 -2.39 -20.89 -5.03
CA GLU A 225 -3.51 -21.58 -4.44
C GLU A 225 -4.30 -20.64 -3.53
N PHE A 226 -5.61 -20.82 -3.55
CA PHE A 226 -6.54 -20.17 -2.66
C PHE A 226 -6.83 -21.05 -1.45
N THR A 227 -6.42 -20.61 -0.26
CA THR A 227 -6.81 -21.26 1.00
C THR A 227 -7.83 -20.40 1.74
N PRO A 228 -8.92 -20.98 2.27
CA PRO A 228 -9.87 -20.25 3.11
C PRO A 228 -9.16 -19.59 4.30
N ALA A 229 -9.40 -18.30 4.52
CA ALA A 229 -8.92 -17.59 5.69
C ALA A 229 -9.67 -16.26 5.90
N ALA A 230 -9.52 -15.66 7.08
CA ALA A 230 -10.03 -14.33 7.32
C ALA A 230 -9.37 -13.32 6.37
N HIS A 231 -10.15 -12.35 5.89
CA HIS A 231 -9.62 -11.28 5.06
C HIS A 231 -8.58 -10.48 5.83
N SER A 232 -7.38 -10.34 5.27
CA SER A 232 -6.30 -9.52 5.84
C SER A 232 -5.54 -8.83 4.72
N SER A 233 -4.93 -7.69 5.03
CA SER A 233 -4.05 -6.97 4.09
C SER A 233 -2.83 -7.80 3.64
N ASN A 234 -2.47 -8.82 4.41
CA ASN A 234 -1.37 -9.74 4.11
C ASN A 234 -1.79 -10.88 3.17
N SER A 235 -3.08 -10.99 2.87
CA SER A 235 -3.62 -12.08 2.07
C SER A 235 -4.25 -11.64 0.75
N THR A 236 -3.97 -10.41 0.32
CA THR A 236 -4.40 -9.82 -0.96
C THR A 236 -3.22 -9.66 -1.91
N MET A 237 -3.49 -9.66 -3.22
CA MET A 237 -2.55 -9.13 -4.20
C MET A 237 -2.76 -7.64 -4.41
N MET A 238 -1.80 -6.96 -5.00
CA MET A 238 -1.88 -5.55 -5.34
C MET A 238 -2.01 -5.40 -6.85
N ALA A 239 -2.93 -4.56 -7.29
CA ALA A 239 -3.10 -4.20 -8.67
C ALA A 239 -2.51 -2.80 -8.92
N PHE A 240 -1.69 -2.70 -9.98
CA PHE A 240 -0.93 -1.51 -10.32
C PHE A 240 -1.02 -1.21 -11.81
N ASP A 241 -1.55 -0.05 -12.14
CA ASP A 241 -1.54 0.47 -13.52
C ASP A 241 -0.19 1.13 -13.79
N LEU A 242 0.79 0.35 -14.29
CA LEU A 242 2.11 0.87 -14.63
C LEU A 242 2.07 1.87 -15.80
N ASP A 243 1.09 1.76 -16.70
CA ASP A 243 1.01 2.61 -17.88
C ASP A 243 0.70 4.07 -17.48
N LYS A 244 -0.16 4.27 -16.47
CA LYS A 244 -0.38 5.60 -15.86
C LYS A 244 0.91 6.23 -15.33
N PHE A 245 1.90 5.43 -14.99
CA PHE A 245 3.23 5.90 -14.57
C PHE A 245 4.25 5.90 -15.72
N GLU A 246 4.02 5.18 -16.83
CA GLU A 246 4.87 5.22 -18.03
C GLU A 246 4.65 6.48 -18.87
N ASP A 247 3.49 7.14 -18.77
CA ASP A 247 3.17 8.37 -19.53
C ASP A 247 3.96 9.62 -19.09
N SER A 248 5.08 9.44 -18.40
CA SER A 248 5.95 10.54 -17.97
C SER A 248 7.41 10.28 -18.33
N ARG A 249 7.65 10.39 -19.64
CA ARG A 249 8.93 10.69 -20.30
C ARG A 249 9.94 9.53 -20.38
N PRO A 250 10.58 9.30 -21.54
CA PRO A 250 11.68 8.35 -21.65
C PRO A 250 12.77 8.67 -20.62
N HIS A 251 13.47 7.66 -20.09
CA HIS A 251 14.57 7.83 -19.12
C HIS A 251 15.61 8.89 -19.55
N ALA A 252 15.80 9.12 -20.86
CA ALA A 252 16.66 10.16 -21.41
C ALA A 252 16.10 11.59 -21.22
N GLU A 253 14.78 11.72 -21.16
CA GLU A 253 14.07 12.96 -20.87
C GLU A 253 13.75 13.13 -19.39
N LEU A 254 13.71 12.07 -18.56
CA LEU A 254 13.86 12.20 -17.10
C LEU A 254 15.22 12.84 -16.77
N ARG A 255 16.28 12.42 -17.47
CA ARG A 255 17.61 13.08 -17.40
C ARG A 255 17.63 14.52 -17.95
N ARG A 256 16.76 14.88 -18.91
CA ARG A 256 16.62 16.27 -19.40
C ARG A 256 15.62 17.10 -18.57
N SER A 257 14.67 16.47 -17.87
CA SER A 257 13.69 17.13 -17.02
C SER A 257 14.26 17.56 -15.68
N ILE A 258 15.41 16.99 -15.29
CA ILE A 258 16.31 17.55 -14.26
C ILE A 258 16.61 19.05 -14.55
N VAL A 259 16.50 19.50 -15.80
CA VAL A 259 16.70 20.92 -16.17
C VAL A 259 15.39 21.71 -16.28
N LYS A 260 14.21 21.05 -16.28
CA LYS A 260 12.91 21.70 -16.49
C LYS A 260 12.25 22.03 -15.14
N ARG A 261 12.79 23.08 -14.51
CA ARG A 261 12.40 23.70 -13.23
C ARG A 261 12.17 22.68 -12.13
N ASP A 262 13.28 22.29 -11.52
CA ASP A 262 13.29 21.79 -10.16
C ASP A 262 12.36 22.66 -9.29
N THR A 263 11.45 22.01 -8.56
CA THR A 263 10.55 22.73 -7.65
C THR A 263 11.38 23.11 -6.43
N THR A 264 12.06 24.25 -6.57
CA THR A 264 12.91 24.84 -5.54
C THR A 264 12.06 25.45 -4.43
N ARG A 265 12.57 25.36 -3.21
CA ARG A 265 11.90 25.90 -2.01
C ARG A 265 11.81 27.42 -2.07
N CYS A 266 12.90 28.06 -2.48
CA CYS A 266 13.03 29.50 -2.56
C CYS A 266 13.44 29.94 -3.97
N GLY A 267 13.16 31.21 -4.29
CA GLY A 267 13.55 31.78 -5.57
C GLY A 267 15.07 31.94 -5.72
N PRO A 268 15.55 32.32 -6.91
CA PRO A 268 16.97 32.59 -7.12
C PRO A 268 17.52 33.64 -6.13
N GLY A 269 18.68 33.37 -5.53
CA GLY A 269 19.36 34.26 -4.56
C GLY A 269 18.72 34.27 -3.17
N GLN A 270 17.95 33.24 -2.84
CA GLN A 270 17.33 33.07 -1.54
C GLN A 270 17.61 31.68 -0.98
N HIS A 271 17.77 31.59 0.33
CA HIS A 271 17.78 30.34 1.08
C HIS A 271 16.60 30.28 2.04
N ALA A 272 16.20 29.05 2.40
CA ALA A 272 15.13 28.86 3.35
C ALA A 272 15.66 28.75 4.78
N ILE A 273 14.95 29.36 5.71
CA ILE A 273 15.18 29.25 7.15
C ILE A 273 13.90 28.78 7.84
N THR A 274 14.03 28.02 8.93
CA THR A 274 12.86 27.59 9.70
C THR A 274 12.15 28.78 10.33
N LYS A 275 10.83 28.83 10.19
CA LYS A 275 10.00 29.87 10.82
C LYS A 275 10.13 29.80 12.34
N PRO A 276 10.12 30.95 13.05
CA PRO A 276 9.92 30.95 14.49
C PRO A 276 8.61 30.23 14.82
N ASN A 277 8.67 29.28 15.78
CA ASN A 277 7.54 28.44 16.17
C ASN A 277 6.94 27.59 15.03
N ALA A 278 7.75 27.22 14.02
CA ALA A 278 7.33 26.20 13.07
C ALA A 278 6.87 24.95 13.81
N ARG A 279 5.87 24.24 13.24
CA ARG A 279 5.49 22.90 13.72
C ARG A 279 6.73 21.97 13.80
N PRO A 280 6.71 20.83 14.50
CA PRO A 280 7.78 19.83 14.37
C PRO A 280 7.77 19.16 13.00
N ILE A 281 8.89 18.50 12.64
CA ILE A 281 8.98 17.67 11.44
C ILE A 281 7.95 16.54 11.58
N THR A 282 7.17 16.32 10.54
CA THR A 282 6.15 15.28 10.48
C THR A 282 6.69 14.12 9.68
N VAL A 283 6.54 12.92 10.22
CA VAL A 283 6.91 11.66 9.58
C VAL A 283 5.71 10.75 9.66
N ASN A 284 5.27 10.20 8.53
CA ASN A 284 4.06 9.40 8.47
C ASN A 284 4.21 8.10 7.65
N GLY A 285 5.45 7.64 7.44
CA GLY A 285 5.73 6.42 6.70
C GLY A 285 5.52 6.59 5.20
N CYS A 286 5.27 5.49 4.50
CA CYS A 286 5.08 5.55 3.06
C CYS A 286 3.69 6.09 2.71
N GLY A 287 3.63 7.21 1.99
CA GLY A 287 2.40 7.81 1.46
C GLY A 287 2.08 9.18 2.05
N SER A 288 1.02 9.82 1.57
CA SER A 288 0.57 11.10 2.15
C SER A 288 -0.16 10.87 3.48
N VAL A 289 -0.37 11.91 4.28
CA VAL A 289 -1.17 11.83 5.53
C VAL A 289 -2.50 11.10 5.31
N LYS A 290 -3.15 11.28 4.16
CA LYS A 290 -4.43 10.61 3.82
C LYS A 290 -4.27 9.17 3.32
N ASN A 291 -3.15 8.87 2.68
CA ASN A 291 -2.96 7.62 1.95
C ASN A 291 -1.90 6.70 2.56
N HIS A 292 -1.28 7.06 3.69
CA HIS A 292 -0.17 6.30 4.24
C HIS A 292 -0.54 4.85 4.63
N ALA A 293 -1.78 4.62 5.05
CA ALA A 293 -2.28 3.26 5.31
C ALA A 293 -2.52 2.43 4.04
N LYS A 294 -2.60 3.11 2.89
CA LYS A 294 -2.99 2.55 1.58
C LYS A 294 -1.77 2.20 0.73
N VAL A 295 -0.71 2.98 0.88
CA VAL A 295 0.56 2.71 0.23
C VAL A 295 1.23 1.56 1.00
N PRO A 296 1.52 0.42 0.36
CA PRO A 296 2.27 -0.63 1.05
C PRO A 296 3.62 -0.06 1.52
N GLU A 297 4.25 -0.66 2.51
CA GLU A 297 5.54 -0.14 3.01
C GLU A 297 6.71 -0.82 2.27
N LEU A 298 6.52 -2.05 1.79
CA LEU A 298 7.50 -2.87 1.02
C LEU A 298 8.94 -2.88 1.58
N GLY A 299 9.12 -2.65 2.88
CA GLY A 299 10.43 -2.53 3.52
C GLY A 299 11.14 -1.18 3.28
N PHE A 300 10.44 -0.20 2.70
CA PHE A 300 10.92 1.15 2.43
C PHE A 300 10.61 2.17 3.53
N HIS A 301 10.01 1.77 4.65
CA HIS A 301 9.65 2.66 5.77
C HIS A 301 10.71 3.71 6.13
N VAL A 302 11.97 3.26 6.30
CA VAL A 302 13.07 4.17 6.64
C VAL A 302 13.35 5.18 5.52
N CYS A 303 13.20 4.78 4.26
CA CYS A 303 13.34 5.67 3.11
C CYS A 303 12.17 6.66 3.02
N CYS A 304 10.95 6.21 3.29
CA CYS A 304 9.78 7.08 3.32
C CYS A 304 9.89 8.12 4.45
N ASN A 305 10.31 7.72 5.65
CA ASN A 305 10.52 8.65 6.76
C ASN A 305 11.64 9.67 6.47
N ALA A 306 12.70 9.25 5.78
CA ALA A 306 13.76 10.15 5.34
C ALA A 306 13.25 11.15 4.27
N HIS A 307 12.35 10.71 3.39
CA HIS A 307 11.71 11.56 2.38
C HIS A 307 10.80 12.61 3.01
N ASP A 308 9.94 12.20 3.95
CA ASP A 308 9.09 13.11 4.75
C ASP A 308 9.95 14.16 5.47
N THR A 309 11.04 13.71 6.11
CA THR A 309 11.98 14.59 6.80
C THR A 309 12.62 15.60 5.84
N CYS A 310 13.05 15.14 4.66
CA CYS A 310 13.63 16.00 3.63
C CYS A 310 12.64 17.08 3.14
N TYR A 311 11.37 16.71 2.94
CA TYR A 311 10.36 17.69 2.55
C TYR A 311 10.14 18.78 3.60
N ASP A 312 10.24 18.43 4.88
CA ASP A 312 10.06 19.35 5.99
C ASP A 312 11.33 20.13 6.38
N ASP A 313 12.53 19.68 5.99
CA ASP A 313 13.78 20.35 6.33
C ASP A 313 14.02 21.58 5.44
N CYS A 314 14.09 22.76 6.06
CA CYS A 314 14.33 24.02 5.35
C CYS A 314 15.73 24.12 4.75
N ASN A 315 16.69 23.29 5.16
CA ASN A 315 18.01 23.23 4.54
C ASN A 315 17.98 22.54 3.16
N GLU A 316 16.90 21.80 2.87
CA GLU A 316 16.75 21.07 1.63
C GLU A 316 16.22 21.98 0.52
N GLN A 317 16.94 21.98 -0.59
CA GLN A 317 16.83 23.01 -1.62
C GLN A 317 15.62 22.79 -2.53
N SER A 318 15.22 21.53 -2.74
CA SER A 318 14.23 21.22 -3.76
C SER A 318 13.52 19.88 -3.64
N CYS A 319 12.35 19.81 -4.28
CA CYS A 319 11.55 18.59 -4.38
C CYS A 319 12.32 17.46 -5.08
N ASP A 320 13.00 17.76 -6.19
CA ASP A 320 13.69 16.73 -6.97
C ASP A 320 14.88 16.16 -6.18
N HIS A 321 15.59 16.99 -5.41
CA HIS A 321 16.64 16.53 -4.51
C HIS A 321 16.11 15.47 -3.52
N CYS A 322 15.02 15.79 -2.83
CA CYS A 322 14.41 14.87 -1.87
C CYS A 322 13.91 13.58 -2.55
N ASN A 323 13.27 13.69 -3.71
CA ASN A 323 12.79 12.54 -4.48
C ASN A 323 13.94 11.63 -4.96
N ASP A 324 15.06 12.21 -5.39
CA ASP A 324 16.24 11.48 -5.84
C ASP A 324 16.94 10.77 -4.68
N ALA A 325 17.02 11.42 -3.52
CA ALA A 325 17.52 10.84 -2.29
C ALA A 325 16.64 9.66 -1.84
N PHE A 326 15.32 9.83 -1.90
CA PHE A 326 14.34 8.79 -1.61
C PHE A 326 14.50 7.57 -2.52
N PHE A 327 14.55 7.78 -3.84
CA PHE A 327 14.78 6.70 -4.79
C PHE A 327 16.11 5.99 -4.57
N THR A 328 17.17 6.76 -4.28
CA THR A 328 18.49 6.21 -3.99
C THR A 328 18.49 5.36 -2.73
N CYS A 329 17.80 5.78 -1.67
CA CYS A 329 17.59 4.98 -0.47
C CYS A 329 16.90 3.65 -0.79
N MET A 330 15.77 3.69 -1.51
CA MET A 330 15.03 2.46 -1.86
C MET A 330 15.86 1.51 -2.71
N LYS A 331 16.58 2.01 -3.73
CA LYS A 331 17.53 1.20 -4.51
C LYS A 331 18.59 0.55 -3.64
N HIS A 332 19.11 1.25 -2.64
CA HIS A 332 20.09 0.69 -1.72
C HIS A 332 19.48 -0.45 -0.89
N LYS A 333 18.25 -0.28 -0.39
CA LYS A 333 17.51 -1.36 0.28
C LYS A 333 17.33 -2.58 -0.63
N CYS A 334 16.98 -2.36 -1.91
CA CYS A 334 16.82 -3.45 -2.87
C CYS A 334 18.10 -4.24 -3.11
N LYS A 335 19.26 -3.56 -3.16
CA LYS A 335 20.56 -4.23 -3.34
C LYS A 335 20.97 -5.14 -2.17
N GLN A 336 20.34 -4.98 -1.00
CA GLN A 336 20.60 -5.82 0.17
C GLN A 336 19.76 -7.12 0.15
N LEU A 337 18.80 -7.23 -0.76
CA LEU A 337 17.99 -8.44 -0.91
C LEU A 337 18.73 -9.51 -1.71
N ASN A 338 18.26 -10.75 -1.62
CA ASN A 338 18.76 -11.83 -2.48
C ASN A 338 18.49 -11.51 -3.97
N PHE A 339 19.28 -12.10 -4.87
CA PHE A 339 19.22 -11.78 -6.30
C PHE A 339 17.82 -11.89 -6.91
N LEU A 340 17.00 -12.82 -6.38
CA LEU A 340 15.61 -13.03 -6.80
C LEU A 340 14.72 -11.84 -6.42
N LYS A 341 14.88 -11.27 -5.23
CA LYS A 341 14.06 -10.15 -4.74
C LYS A 341 14.55 -8.77 -5.16
N VAL A 342 15.76 -8.67 -5.70
CA VAL A 342 16.35 -7.39 -6.15
C VAL A 342 15.52 -6.74 -7.26
N ILE A 343 15.26 -7.45 -8.36
CA ILE A 343 14.55 -6.91 -9.54
C ILE A 343 13.19 -6.30 -9.17
N PRO A 344 12.29 -7.03 -8.49
CA PRO A 344 10.96 -6.50 -8.24
C PRO A 344 10.94 -5.43 -7.15
N CYS A 345 11.90 -5.47 -6.20
CA CYS A 345 12.13 -4.36 -5.29
C CYS A 345 12.53 -3.09 -6.06
N PHE A 346 13.42 -3.20 -7.05
CA PHE A 346 13.78 -2.06 -7.90
C PHE A 346 12.57 -1.52 -8.67
N ALA A 347 11.69 -2.39 -9.17
CA ALA A 347 10.45 -1.98 -9.83
C ALA A 347 9.53 -1.20 -8.87
N ALA A 348 9.35 -1.69 -7.64
CA ALA A 348 8.61 -0.98 -6.60
C ALA A 348 9.25 0.37 -6.25
N ALA A 349 10.58 0.43 -6.12
CA ALA A 349 11.30 1.68 -5.86
C ALA A 349 11.06 2.72 -6.98
N VAL A 350 11.05 2.29 -8.24
CA VAL A 350 10.73 3.17 -9.38
C VAL A 350 9.29 3.67 -9.28
N LEU A 351 8.35 2.81 -8.92
CA LEU A 351 6.95 3.18 -8.76
C LEU A 351 6.76 4.28 -7.69
N TYR A 352 7.38 4.11 -6.52
CA TYR A 352 7.29 5.07 -5.42
C TYR A 352 7.93 6.40 -5.81
N TYR A 353 9.09 6.34 -6.46
CA TYR A 353 9.77 7.53 -6.97
C TYR A 353 8.93 8.30 -8.00
N LYS A 354 8.26 7.59 -8.92
CA LYS A 354 7.34 8.21 -9.88
C LYS A 354 6.12 8.83 -9.18
N ALA A 355 5.58 8.17 -8.15
CA ALA A 355 4.41 8.66 -7.42
C ALA A 355 4.67 9.99 -6.67
N VAL A 356 5.91 10.24 -6.24
CA VAL A 356 6.29 11.49 -5.54
C VAL A 356 6.84 12.57 -6.46
N GLN A 357 7.03 12.29 -7.74
CA GLN A 357 7.54 13.26 -8.71
C GLN A 357 6.48 14.20 -9.26
N GLY A 358 6.94 15.34 -9.78
CA GLY A 358 6.16 16.25 -10.61
C GLY A 358 4.89 16.76 -9.92
N SER A 359 3.76 16.70 -10.64
CA SER A 359 2.49 17.27 -10.21
C SER A 359 1.83 16.54 -9.04
N PHE A 360 2.29 15.34 -8.67
CA PHE A 360 1.70 14.58 -7.57
C PHE A 360 2.37 14.88 -6.23
N GLY A 361 3.70 14.78 -6.15
CA GLY A 361 4.41 14.95 -4.88
C GLY A 361 4.98 16.36 -4.64
N CYS A 362 5.41 17.09 -5.66
CA CYS A 362 6.03 18.41 -5.43
C CYS A 362 5.08 19.49 -4.89
N PRO A 363 3.75 19.46 -5.13
CA PRO A 363 2.83 20.34 -4.41
C PRO A 363 2.88 20.13 -2.88
N TYR A 364 3.15 18.91 -2.40
CA TYR A 364 3.32 18.65 -0.96
C TYR A 364 4.63 19.23 -0.44
N PHE A 365 5.74 19.07 -1.18
CA PHE A 365 7.01 19.73 -0.85
C PHE A 365 6.81 21.25 -0.69
N LYS A 366 6.14 21.89 -1.66
CA LYS A 366 5.85 23.32 -1.58
C LYS A 366 4.96 23.66 -0.39
N ARG A 367 3.89 22.89 -0.15
CA ARG A 367 3.01 23.11 1.00
C ARG A 367 3.77 23.04 2.32
N TYR A 368 4.59 22.01 2.52
CA TYR A 368 5.37 21.84 3.75
C TYR A 368 6.45 22.92 3.90
N SER A 369 7.02 23.38 2.80
CA SER A 369 7.86 24.59 2.75
C SER A 369 7.11 25.81 3.24
N ASP A 370 5.92 26.06 2.69
CA ASP A 370 5.10 27.23 3.02
C ASP A 370 4.60 27.17 4.47
N GLU A 371 4.48 25.98 5.09
CA GLU A 371 4.13 25.81 6.50
C GLU A 371 5.33 26.08 7.43
N ARG A 372 6.54 25.59 7.08
CA ARG A 372 7.68 25.54 8.01
C ARG A 372 8.79 26.55 7.75
N CYS A 373 8.92 27.08 6.54
CA CYS A 373 10.11 27.83 6.12
C CYS A 373 9.78 29.26 5.66
N PHE A 374 10.72 30.19 5.88
CA PHE A 374 10.77 31.49 5.20
C PHE A 374 11.90 31.49 4.18
N CYS A 375 11.70 32.16 3.06
CA CYS A 375 12.78 32.47 2.12
C CYS A 375 13.36 33.83 2.48
N VAL A 376 14.67 33.87 2.70
CA VAL A 376 15.44 35.07 2.96
C VAL A 376 16.52 35.21 1.89
N ASN A 377 16.93 36.43 1.58
CA ASN A 377 17.99 36.66 0.60
C ASN A 377 19.35 36.23 1.16
N ASP A 378 20.20 35.70 0.28
CA ASP A 378 21.57 35.31 0.59
C ASP A 378 22.49 36.50 0.94
#